data_AF-F2KQ27-F1
#
_entry.id   AF-F2KQ27-F1
#
_cell.length_a   1.000
_cell.length_b   1.000
_cell.length_c   1.000
_cell.angle_alpha   90.00
_cell.angle_beta   90.00
_cell.angle_gamma   90.00
#
_symmetry.space_group_name_H-M   'P 1'
#
loop_
_entity.id
_entity.type
_entity.pdbx_description
1 polymer ?
#
loop_
_entity_poly.entity_id
_entity_poly.type
_entity_poly.pdbx_seq_one_letter_code
_entity_poly.pdbx_strand_id
1 'polypeptide(L)'
;MVKLDIINVDVPPGSNLMVYGPPLIGKSIFVRNLFYEKVSSGFGGIYISTKDTAETLIDWFKGVGLEDFRIIDCVSKAMMDDISDTDTIKRVSIMDLTGISVRVNGFLEDYWRSGVREVLLTFDTISTLLMYLNPQTVFRFLHVLTSRLRAAGAIGLYVVEEGMHDDKTTATLKQLFSGIIELKEEDGRRFFRFISSSVRTEWMEFTVEEDRIVVIA
;
A
#
# COMPACT_ATOMS: atom_id res chain seq x y z
N MET A 1 -3.32 19.38 -3.00
CA MET A 1 -3.10 18.23 -3.91
C MET A 1 -1.78 17.61 -3.52
N VAL A 2 -1.65 16.29 -3.64
CA VAL A 2 -0.40 15.57 -3.42
C VAL A 2 0.04 15.00 -4.77
N LYS A 3 1.19 15.44 -5.25
CA LYS A 3 1.81 14.93 -6.46
C LYS A 3 2.36 13.54 -6.19
N LEU A 4 2.11 12.54 -7.03
CA LEU A 4 2.79 11.23 -7.05
C LEU A 4 3.68 11.22 -8.29
N ASP A 5 4.98 11.36 -8.11
CA ASP A 5 5.93 11.71 -9.17
C ASP A 5 6.17 10.53 -10.13
N ILE A 6 6.35 9.31 -9.60
CA ILE A 6 6.53 8.09 -10.41
C ILE A 6 5.39 7.90 -11.41
N ILE A 7 4.15 8.22 -11.03
CA ILE A 7 2.98 8.07 -11.92
C ILE A 7 2.54 9.40 -12.56
N ASN A 8 3.24 10.49 -12.27
CA ASN A 8 2.99 11.84 -12.75
C ASN A 8 1.54 12.33 -12.57
N VAL A 9 0.88 12.02 -11.45
CA VAL A 9 -0.50 12.51 -11.18
C VAL A 9 -0.61 13.24 -9.85
N ASP A 10 -1.54 14.17 -9.79
CA ASP A 10 -1.92 14.88 -8.57
C ASP A 10 -3.21 14.27 -8.00
N VAL A 11 -3.19 13.90 -6.73
CA VAL A 11 -4.37 13.35 -6.03
C VAL A 11 -4.80 14.25 -4.86
N PRO A 12 -6.10 14.32 -4.53
CA PRO A 12 -6.55 14.99 -3.31
C PRO A 12 -5.97 14.33 -2.04
N PRO A 13 -5.73 15.10 -0.96
CA PRO A 13 -5.54 14.52 0.37
C PRO A 13 -6.70 13.59 0.72
N GLY A 14 -6.43 12.49 1.43
CA GLY A 14 -7.43 11.48 1.77
C GLY A 14 -7.75 10.49 0.64
N SER A 15 -7.02 10.55 -0.49
CA SER A 15 -7.18 9.59 -1.59
C SER A 15 -6.75 8.19 -1.20
N ASN A 16 -7.57 7.20 -1.59
CA ASN A 16 -7.29 5.79 -1.41
C ASN A 16 -7.15 5.16 -2.80
N LEU A 17 -5.99 4.64 -3.14
CA LEU A 17 -5.64 4.18 -4.47
C LEU A 17 -5.40 2.66 -4.46
N MET A 18 -5.98 1.98 -5.43
CA MET A 18 -5.74 0.56 -5.67
C MET A 18 -4.57 0.39 -6.62
N VAL A 19 -3.62 -0.48 -6.32
CA VAL A 19 -2.57 -0.92 -7.26
C VAL A 19 -2.97 -2.30 -7.74
N TYR A 20 -3.40 -2.42 -9.00
CA TYR A 20 -4.02 -3.62 -9.55
C TYR A 20 -3.27 -4.12 -10.78
N GLY A 21 -3.08 -5.43 -10.90
CA GLY A 21 -2.44 -6.05 -12.07
C GLY A 21 -2.03 -7.49 -11.82
N PRO A 22 -1.49 -8.20 -12.82
CA PRO A 22 -1.18 -9.62 -12.73
C PRO A 22 -0.09 -9.92 -11.69
N PRO A 23 -0.05 -11.14 -11.12
CA PRO A 23 1.03 -11.57 -10.25
C PRO A 23 2.41 -11.40 -10.89
N LEU A 24 3.43 -11.19 -10.05
CA LEU A 24 4.85 -11.12 -10.44
C LEU A 24 5.26 -9.94 -11.36
N ILE A 25 4.34 -9.05 -11.74
CA ILE A 25 4.65 -7.85 -12.53
C ILE A 25 5.47 -6.78 -11.77
N GLY A 26 5.73 -7.00 -10.47
CA GLY A 26 6.49 -6.07 -9.63
C GLY A 26 5.66 -5.04 -8.87
N LYS A 27 4.35 -5.29 -8.63
CA LYS A 27 3.48 -4.38 -7.86
C LYS A 27 4.05 -3.96 -6.50
N SER A 28 4.66 -4.89 -5.78
CA SER A 28 5.24 -4.56 -4.47
C SER A 28 6.50 -3.69 -4.60
N ILE A 29 7.32 -3.90 -5.63
CA ILE A 29 8.44 -3.00 -5.92
C ILE A 29 7.89 -1.61 -6.28
N PHE A 30 6.84 -1.57 -7.09
CA PHE A 30 6.17 -0.33 -7.50
C PHE A 30 5.64 0.46 -6.30
N VAL A 31 4.90 -0.18 -5.39
CA VAL A 31 4.32 0.49 -4.22
C VAL A 31 5.39 0.87 -3.19
N ARG A 32 6.48 0.10 -3.06
CA ARG A 32 7.63 0.47 -2.22
C ARG A 32 8.36 1.69 -2.75
N ASN A 33 8.49 1.83 -4.07
CA ASN A 33 9.08 3.03 -4.69
C ASN A 33 8.19 4.27 -4.49
N LEU A 34 6.86 4.14 -4.63
CA LEU A 34 5.91 5.22 -4.29
C LEU A 34 5.97 5.59 -2.81
N PHE A 35 6.11 4.60 -1.93
CA PHE A 35 6.26 4.82 -0.50
C PHE A 35 7.56 5.57 -0.19
N TYR A 36 8.67 5.09 -0.73
CA TYR A 36 9.99 5.73 -0.60
C TYR A 36 9.98 7.18 -1.08
N GLU A 37 9.40 7.45 -2.25
CA GLU A 37 9.30 8.79 -2.84
C GLU A 37 8.67 9.79 -1.85
N LYS A 38 7.54 9.42 -1.23
CA LYS A 38 6.79 10.33 -0.35
C LYS A 38 7.36 10.44 1.04
N VAL A 39 7.78 9.32 1.63
CA VAL A 39 8.33 9.36 2.98
C VAL A 39 9.67 10.11 2.97
N SER A 40 10.48 9.94 1.93
CA SER A 40 11.70 10.73 1.73
C SER A 40 11.43 12.23 1.51
N SER A 41 10.23 12.62 1.07
CA SER A 41 9.83 14.02 0.93
C SER A 41 9.18 14.61 2.19
N GLY A 42 9.22 13.90 3.33
CA GLY A 42 8.75 14.38 4.63
C GLY A 42 7.36 13.88 5.04
N PHE A 43 6.74 12.97 4.28
CA PHE A 43 5.49 12.32 4.72
C PHE A 43 5.79 11.33 5.85
N GLY A 44 4.86 11.20 6.79
CA GLY A 44 4.83 10.04 7.67
C GLY A 44 4.54 8.77 6.87
N GLY A 45 5.31 7.71 7.09
CA GLY A 45 5.11 6.42 6.43
C GLY A 45 4.50 5.37 7.35
N ILE A 46 3.46 4.67 6.89
CA ILE A 46 2.94 3.43 7.50
C ILE A 46 2.92 2.32 6.45
N TYR A 47 3.68 1.24 6.64
CA TYR A 47 3.72 0.10 5.73
C TYR A 47 3.12 -1.15 6.40
N ILE A 48 2.01 -1.63 5.87
CA ILE A 48 1.35 -2.87 6.29
C ILE A 48 1.74 -3.97 5.31
N SER A 49 2.34 -5.05 5.83
CA SER A 49 2.75 -6.19 5.01
C SER A 49 2.09 -7.48 5.45
N THR A 50 1.61 -8.23 4.47
CA THR A 50 1.04 -9.58 4.64
C THR A 50 1.89 -10.69 4.02
N LYS A 51 3.05 -10.35 3.47
CA LYS A 51 3.89 -11.29 2.73
C LYS A 51 5.38 -11.23 3.11
N ASP A 52 5.86 -10.06 3.54
CA ASP A 52 7.23 -9.85 4.02
C ASP A 52 7.22 -9.54 5.52
N THR A 53 8.20 -10.05 6.25
CA THR A 53 8.43 -9.67 7.65
C THR A 53 8.91 -8.23 7.75
N ALA A 54 8.82 -7.64 8.96
CA ALA A 54 9.35 -6.30 9.20
C ALA A 54 10.84 -6.19 8.88
N GLU A 55 11.63 -7.22 9.18
CA GLU A 55 13.08 -7.25 8.94
C GLU A 55 13.39 -7.15 7.44
N THR A 56 12.72 -7.94 6.61
CA THR A 56 12.89 -7.89 5.15
C THR A 56 12.57 -6.51 4.58
N LEU A 57 11.52 -5.85 5.08
CA LEU A 57 11.17 -4.50 4.66
C LEU A 57 12.20 -3.47 5.13
N ILE A 58 12.67 -3.59 6.37
CA ILE A 58 13.71 -2.71 6.92
C ILE A 58 14.98 -2.80 6.09
N ASP A 59 15.44 -4.00 5.78
CA ASP A 59 16.65 -4.21 4.98
C ASP A 59 16.50 -3.62 3.57
N TRP A 60 15.32 -3.79 2.96
CA TRP A 60 15.01 -3.19 1.66
C TRP A 60 15.04 -1.65 1.72
N PHE A 61 14.33 -1.03 2.67
CA PHE A 61 14.26 0.43 2.79
C PHE A 61 15.59 1.05 3.21
N LYS A 62 16.38 0.38 4.05
CA LYS A 62 17.76 0.78 4.35
C LYS A 62 18.65 0.76 3.12
N GLY A 63 18.48 -0.23 2.23
CA GLY A 63 19.21 -0.30 0.96
C GLY A 63 19.00 0.93 0.07
N VAL A 64 17.87 1.62 0.22
CA VAL A 64 17.57 2.89 -0.48
C VAL A 64 17.68 4.13 0.42
N GLY A 65 18.18 4.00 1.65
CA GLY A 65 18.44 5.11 2.56
C GLY A 65 17.24 5.64 3.35
N LEU A 66 16.16 4.86 3.47
CA LEU A 66 14.98 5.23 4.26
C LEU A 66 14.94 4.48 5.61
N GLU A 67 14.86 5.23 6.70
CA GLU A 67 14.93 4.66 8.06
C GLU A 67 13.75 5.04 8.98
N ASP A 68 13.15 6.23 8.83
CA ASP A 68 12.04 6.68 9.67
C ASP A 68 10.68 6.43 9.03
N PHE A 69 10.09 5.28 9.36
CA PHE A 69 8.73 4.91 9.01
C PHE A 69 8.18 3.92 10.04
N ARG A 70 6.91 3.53 9.87
CA ARG A 70 6.23 2.59 10.75
C ARG A 70 5.82 1.34 9.98
N ILE A 71 5.95 0.18 10.60
CA ILE A 71 5.61 -1.12 10.00
C ILE A 71 4.51 -1.81 10.82
N ILE A 72 3.52 -2.37 10.12
CA ILE A 72 2.59 -3.34 10.66
C ILE A 72 2.86 -4.67 9.93
N ASP A 73 3.48 -5.59 10.64
CA ASP A 73 3.88 -6.91 10.15
C ASP A 73 2.81 -7.94 10.50
N CYS A 74 2.13 -8.43 9.47
CA CYS A 74 1.09 -9.45 9.56
C CYS A 74 1.60 -10.88 9.34
N VAL A 75 2.91 -11.07 9.18
CA VAL A 75 3.57 -12.32 8.78
C VAL A 75 4.23 -12.99 9.98
N SER A 76 5.01 -12.24 10.75
CA SER A 76 5.92 -12.81 11.75
C SER A 76 5.20 -13.64 12.83
N LYS A 77 3.98 -13.25 13.23
CA LYS A 77 3.20 -14.01 14.23
C LYS A 77 2.73 -15.38 13.75
N ALA A 78 2.68 -15.62 12.44
CA ALA A 78 2.40 -16.95 11.91
C ALA A 78 3.61 -17.89 12.03
N MET A 79 4.82 -17.33 12.17
CA MET A 79 6.08 -18.08 12.25
C MET A 79 6.57 -18.24 13.70
N MET A 80 6.41 -17.20 14.51
CA MET A 80 6.88 -17.14 15.89
C MET A 80 5.87 -16.39 16.76
N ASP A 81 5.29 -17.07 17.74
CA ASP A 81 4.19 -16.50 18.55
C ASP A 81 4.68 -15.41 19.53
N ASP A 82 5.88 -15.59 20.09
CA ASP A 82 6.48 -14.71 21.12
C ASP A 82 7.25 -13.50 20.56
N ILE A 83 7.08 -13.17 19.27
CA ILE A 83 7.75 -12.01 18.70
C ILE A 83 7.11 -10.70 19.20
N SER A 84 7.93 -9.82 19.76
CA SER A 84 7.46 -8.59 20.41
C SER A 84 7.33 -7.40 19.46
N ASP A 85 6.50 -6.44 19.85
CA ASP A 85 6.40 -5.14 19.19
C ASP A 85 7.61 -4.24 19.56
N THR A 86 7.89 -3.25 18.73
CA THR A 86 8.76 -2.10 19.04
C THR A 86 7.96 -0.80 18.90
N ASP A 87 8.61 0.35 19.08
CA ASP A 87 7.97 1.65 18.86
C ASP A 87 7.58 1.86 17.39
N THR A 88 8.40 1.37 16.46
CA THR A 88 8.21 1.56 15.01
C THR A 88 7.63 0.34 14.29
N ILE A 89 7.64 -0.83 14.92
CA ILE A 89 7.16 -2.10 14.34
C ILE A 89 6.07 -2.68 15.24
N LYS A 90 4.88 -2.90 14.68
CA LYS A 90 3.81 -3.63 15.36
C LYS A 90 3.56 -4.95 14.64
N ARG A 91 3.50 -6.04 15.40
CA ARG A 91 3.29 -7.39 14.89
C ARG A 91 1.89 -7.84 15.28
N VAL A 92 1.12 -8.26 14.30
CA VAL A 92 -0.30 -8.61 14.45
C VAL A 92 -0.61 -9.82 13.59
N SER A 93 -1.59 -10.63 13.98
CA SER A 93 -2.04 -11.69 13.08
C SER A 93 -2.79 -11.08 11.90
N ILE A 94 -2.59 -11.61 10.69
CA ILE A 94 -3.37 -11.25 9.51
C ILE A 94 -4.90 -11.42 9.70
N MET A 95 -5.30 -12.27 10.65
CA MET A 95 -6.70 -12.52 11.00
C MET A 95 -7.28 -11.45 11.94
N ASP A 96 -6.44 -10.67 12.63
CA ASP A 96 -6.84 -9.66 13.61
C ASP A 96 -6.98 -8.28 12.95
N LEU A 97 -8.02 -8.12 12.13
CA LEU A 97 -8.34 -6.86 11.44
C LEU A 97 -8.56 -5.68 12.40
N THR A 98 -9.09 -5.97 13.59
CA THR A 98 -9.25 -4.97 14.66
C THR A 98 -7.88 -4.53 15.17
N GLY A 99 -6.99 -5.47 15.45
CA GLY A 99 -5.62 -5.20 15.86
C GLY A 99 -4.82 -4.42 14.83
N ILE A 100 -4.99 -4.71 13.54
CA ILE A 100 -4.40 -3.92 12.44
C ILE A 100 -4.93 -2.48 12.52
N SER A 101 -6.25 -2.29 12.62
CA SER A 101 -6.88 -0.96 12.70
C SER A 101 -6.38 -0.14 13.88
N VAL A 102 -6.26 -0.76 15.07
CA VAL A 102 -5.77 -0.11 16.29
C VAL A 102 -4.33 0.38 16.09
N ARG A 103 -3.46 -0.43 15.48
CA ARG A 103 -2.06 -0.09 15.22
C ARG A 103 -1.92 1.03 14.19
N VAL A 104 -2.73 1.01 13.12
CA VAL A 104 -2.79 2.12 12.15
C VAL A 104 -3.17 3.43 12.86
N ASN A 105 -4.22 3.40 13.69
CA ASN A 105 -4.66 4.60 14.41
C ASN A 105 -3.60 5.11 15.38
N GLY A 106 -2.92 4.22 16.11
CA GLY A 106 -1.80 4.59 16.98
C GLY A 106 -0.71 5.34 16.22
N PHE A 107 -0.28 4.82 15.07
CA PHE A 107 0.74 5.50 14.25
C PHE A 107 0.26 6.82 13.64
N LEU A 108 -1.01 6.92 13.21
CA LEU A 108 -1.58 8.19 12.76
C LEU A 108 -1.60 9.24 13.89
N GLU A 109 -1.97 8.84 15.10
CA GLU A 109 -1.93 9.72 16.28
C GLU A 109 -0.50 10.14 16.64
N ASP A 110 0.47 9.24 16.55
CA ASP A 110 1.88 9.54 16.81
C ASP A 110 2.42 10.59 15.82
N TYR A 111 2.15 10.43 14.52
CA TYR A 111 2.50 11.45 13.51
C TYR A 111 1.80 12.78 13.78
N TRP A 112 0.51 12.74 14.12
CA TRP A 112 -0.22 13.96 14.46
C TRP A 112 0.41 14.69 15.67
N ARG A 113 0.81 13.95 16.71
CA ARG A 113 1.44 14.53 17.91
C ARG A 113 2.84 15.07 17.62
N SER A 114 3.61 14.45 16.72
CA SER A 114 4.95 14.91 16.33
C SER A 114 4.94 16.10 15.36
N GLY A 115 3.76 16.52 14.89
CA GLY A 115 3.60 17.64 13.95
C GLY A 115 3.58 17.23 12.48
N VAL A 116 3.78 15.95 12.17
CA VAL A 116 3.63 15.42 10.81
C VAL A 116 2.14 15.36 10.46
N ARG A 117 1.75 16.06 9.38
CA ARG A 117 0.33 16.19 8.98
C ARG A 117 -0.02 15.36 7.76
N GLU A 118 0.97 15.06 6.93
CA GLU A 118 0.81 14.27 5.71
C GLU A 118 1.32 12.86 5.95
N VAL A 119 0.48 11.86 5.71
CA VAL A 119 0.81 10.46 5.93
C VAL A 119 0.45 9.64 4.70
N LEU A 120 1.36 8.74 4.32
CA LEU A 120 1.14 7.71 3.32
C LEU A 120 1.07 6.34 4.01
N LEU A 121 -0.04 5.64 3.81
CA LEU A 121 -0.21 4.25 4.21
C LEU A 121 -0.14 3.34 2.99
N THR A 122 0.67 2.29 3.06
CA THR A 122 0.72 1.23 2.06
C THR A 122 0.25 -0.09 2.67
N PHE A 123 -0.60 -0.83 1.96
CA PHE A 123 -1.07 -2.17 2.31
C PHE A 123 -0.67 -3.16 1.21
N ASP A 124 0.37 -3.96 1.47
CA ASP A 124 1.03 -4.87 0.53
C ASP A 124 0.99 -6.32 1.08
N THR A 125 -0.02 -7.13 0.77
CA THR A 125 -1.13 -6.93 -0.17
C THR A 125 -2.48 -7.22 0.51
N ILE A 126 -3.57 -6.64 0.02
CA ILE A 126 -4.90 -7.02 0.52
C ILE A 126 -5.41 -8.34 -0.06
N SER A 127 -4.83 -8.81 -1.17
CA SER A 127 -5.16 -10.12 -1.75
C SER A 127 -4.85 -11.26 -0.78
N THR A 128 -3.82 -11.14 0.04
CA THR A 128 -3.56 -12.12 1.11
C THR A 128 -4.70 -12.20 2.12
N LEU A 129 -5.31 -11.07 2.51
CA LEU A 129 -6.48 -11.09 3.42
C LEU A 129 -7.62 -11.92 2.84
N LEU A 130 -7.90 -11.73 1.55
CA LEU A 130 -8.98 -12.41 0.84
C LEU A 130 -8.75 -13.92 0.64
N MET A 131 -7.51 -14.41 0.84
CA MET A 131 -7.20 -15.84 0.85
C MET A 131 -7.63 -16.52 2.16
N TYR A 132 -7.59 -15.80 3.29
CA TYR A 132 -7.85 -16.36 4.62
C TYR A 132 -9.20 -15.92 5.20
N LEU A 133 -9.74 -14.80 4.73
CA LEU A 133 -10.95 -14.18 5.25
C LEU A 133 -11.99 -14.07 4.14
N ASN A 134 -13.27 -14.16 4.52
CA ASN A 134 -14.34 -13.99 3.55
C ASN A 134 -14.36 -12.55 2.97
N PRO A 135 -14.71 -12.37 1.69
CA PRO A 135 -14.66 -11.06 1.02
C PRO A 135 -15.48 -9.96 1.70
N GLN A 136 -16.61 -10.29 2.32
CA GLN A 136 -17.46 -9.30 3.00
C GLN A 136 -16.78 -8.74 4.25
N THR A 137 -16.08 -9.56 5.02
CA THR A 137 -15.30 -9.12 6.19
C THR A 137 -14.16 -8.21 5.76
N VAL A 138 -13.42 -8.58 4.71
CA VAL A 138 -12.34 -7.73 4.16
C VAL A 138 -12.89 -6.41 3.65
N PHE A 139 -14.01 -6.43 2.90
CA PHE A 139 -14.65 -5.21 2.42
C PHE A 139 -15.05 -4.27 3.56
N ARG A 140 -15.70 -4.78 4.62
CA ARG A 140 -16.09 -3.95 5.78
C ARG A 140 -14.87 -3.33 6.47
N PHE A 141 -13.80 -4.10 6.64
CA PHE A 141 -12.55 -3.60 7.21
C PHE A 141 -11.94 -2.49 6.34
N LEU A 142 -11.77 -2.73 5.04
CA LEU A 142 -11.22 -1.74 4.12
C LEU A 142 -12.12 -0.49 4.03
N HIS A 143 -13.45 -0.64 4.07
CA HIS A 143 -14.38 0.48 4.11
C HIS A 143 -14.14 1.39 5.32
N VAL A 144 -13.95 0.81 6.51
CA VAL A 144 -13.64 1.57 7.73
C VAL A 144 -12.27 2.23 7.63
N LEU A 145 -11.25 1.47 7.19
CA LEU A 145 -9.87 1.96 7.07
C LEU A 145 -9.75 3.12 6.07
N THR A 146 -10.27 2.94 4.86
CA THR A 146 -10.25 3.97 3.80
C THR A 146 -11.00 5.24 4.23
N SER A 147 -12.14 5.09 4.91
CA SER A 147 -12.89 6.23 5.46
C SER A 147 -12.10 6.99 6.53
N ARG A 148 -11.35 6.26 7.36
CA ARG A 148 -10.48 6.86 8.38
C ARG A 148 -9.33 7.65 7.76
N LEU A 149 -8.62 7.07 6.78
CA LEU A 149 -7.54 7.77 6.08
C LEU A 149 -8.05 9.02 5.37
N ARG A 150 -9.22 8.92 4.73
CA ARG A 150 -9.90 10.06 4.11
C ARG A 150 -10.16 11.19 5.10
N ALA A 151 -10.69 10.87 6.28
CA ALA A 151 -10.96 11.86 7.33
C ALA A 151 -9.67 12.48 7.90
N ALA A 152 -8.57 11.74 7.93
CA ALA A 152 -7.26 12.23 8.37
C ALA A 152 -6.49 12.99 7.27
N GLY A 153 -6.98 13.03 6.02
CA GLY A 153 -6.24 13.56 4.88
C GLY A 153 -5.06 12.68 4.43
N ALA A 154 -4.90 11.49 5.01
CA ALA A 154 -3.84 10.54 4.69
C ALA A 154 -4.12 9.81 3.36
N ILE A 155 -3.07 9.49 2.62
CA ILE A 155 -3.18 8.73 1.37
C ILE A 155 -3.02 7.24 1.67
N GLY A 156 -3.83 6.41 1.02
CA GLY A 156 -3.73 4.95 1.11
C GLY A 156 -3.36 4.34 -0.24
N LEU A 157 -2.40 3.40 -0.26
CA LEU A 157 -2.05 2.55 -1.40
C LEU A 157 -2.37 1.09 -1.05
N TYR A 158 -3.13 0.40 -1.90
CA TYR A 158 -3.61 -0.96 -1.61
C TYR A 158 -3.30 -1.89 -2.78
N VAL A 159 -2.42 -2.86 -2.55
CA VAL A 159 -2.01 -3.81 -3.61
C VAL A 159 -3.02 -4.94 -3.72
N VAL A 160 -3.49 -5.18 -4.95
CA VAL A 160 -4.44 -6.25 -5.30
C VAL A 160 -3.92 -7.03 -6.51
N GLU A 161 -3.96 -8.33 -6.38
CA GLU A 161 -3.57 -9.28 -7.41
C GLU A 161 -4.74 -9.57 -8.34
N GLU A 162 -4.54 -9.32 -9.64
CA GLU A 162 -5.50 -9.68 -10.69
C GLU A 162 -5.61 -11.21 -10.82
N GLY A 163 -6.84 -11.69 -11.05
CA GLY A 163 -7.11 -13.11 -11.25
C GLY A 163 -7.16 -13.96 -9.97
N MET A 164 -6.82 -13.39 -8.79
CA MET A 164 -6.92 -14.11 -7.51
C MET A 164 -8.33 -14.13 -6.90
N HIS A 165 -9.22 -13.26 -7.36
CA HIS A 165 -10.58 -13.11 -6.84
C HIS A 165 -11.58 -13.06 -8.00
N ASP A 166 -12.81 -13.49 -7.76
CA ASP A 166 -13.86 -13.39 -8.76
C ASP A 166 -14.15 -11.93 -9.15
N ASP A 167 -14.63 -11.72 -10.37
CA ASP A 167 -14.87 -10.39 -10.94
C ASP A 167 -15.81 -9.55 -10.07
N LYS A 168 -16.80 -10.17 -9.41
CA LYS A 168 -17.75 -9.48 -8.55
C LYS A 168 -17.06 -8.97 -7.27
N THR A 169 -16.22 -9.78 -6.64
CA THR A 169 -15.40 -9.37 -5.49
C THR A 169 -14.47 -8.23 -5.87
N THR A 170 -13.75 -8.36 -6.98
CA THR A 170 -12.83 -7.33 -7.47
C THR A 170 -13.56 -6.03 -7.79
N ALA A 171 -14.69 -6.08 -8.50
CA ALA A 171 -15.51 -4.91 -8.80
C ALA A 171 -16.06 -4.23 -7.55
N THR A 172 -16.43 -5.01 -6.53
CA THR A 172 -16.91 -4.49 -5.24
C THR A 172 -15.78 -3.76 -4.51
N LEU A 173 -14.57 -4.33 -4.47
CA LEU A 173 -13.40 -3.67 -3.85
C LEU A 173 -13.03 -2.36 -4.56
N LYS A 174 -13.06 -2.34 -5.90
CA LYS A 174 -12.78 -1.13 -6.70
C LYS A 174 -13.60 0.09 -6.26
N GLN A 175 -14.82 -0.11 -5.74
CA GLN A 175 -15.70 0.98 -5.28
C GLN A 175 -15.19 1.71 -4.02
N LEU A 176 -14.27 1.10 -3.25
CA LEU A 176 -13.70 1.73 -2.06
C LEU A 176 -12.61 2.76 -2.39
N PHE A 177 -12.05 2.68 -3.59
CA PHE A 177 -10.88 3.44 -4.00
C PHE A 177 -11.28 4.62 -4.88
N SER A 178 -10.62 5.77 -4.67
CA SER A 178 -10.81 6.98 -5.48
C SER A 178 -10.04 6.93 -6.81
N GLY A 179 -9.11 5.99 -6.96
CA GLY A 179 -8.36 5.77 -8.19
C GLY A 179 -7.69 4.40 -8.20
N ILE A 180 -7.28 3.98 -9.39
CA ILE A 180 -6.65 2.70 -9.66
C ILE A 180 -5.38 2.97 -10.47
N ILE A 181 -4.25 2.49 -9.97
CA ILE A 181 -3.00 2.33 -10.69
C ILE A 181 -3.03 0.92 -11.27
N GLU A 182 -3.37 0.81 -12.56
CA GLU A 182 -3.39 -0.48 -13.25
C GLU A 182 -2.00 -0.78 -13.82
N LEU A 183 -1.52 -2.00 -13.63
CA LEU A 183 -0.30 -2.53 -14.21
C LEU A 183 -0.65 -3.68 -15.15
N LYS A 184 0.03 -3.77 -16.29
CA LYS A 184 -0.10 -4.88 -17.24
C LYS A 184 1.24 -5.26 -17.86
N GLU A 185 1.34 -6.49 -18.32
CA GLU A 185 2.48 -6.96 -19.11
C GLU A 185 1.99 -7.29 -20.53
N GLU A 186 2.72 -6.81 -21.54
CA GLU A 186 2.42 -7.03 -22.95
C GLU A 186 3.75 -7.17 -23.70
N ASP A 187 3.92 -8.27 -24.44
CA ASP A 187 5.15 -8.61 -25.16
C ASP A 187 6.45 -8.52 -24.32
N GLY A 188 6.38 -8.94 -23.05
CA GLY A 188 7.50 -8.91 -22.11
C GLY A 188 7.85 -7.51 -21.58
N ARG A 189 7.05 -6.49 -21.91
CA ARG A 189 7.19 -5.11 -21.42
C ARG A 189 6.11 -4.83 -20.39
N ARG A 190 6.45 -4.01 -19.39
CA ARG A 190 5.55 -3.69 -18.28
C ARG A 190 5.05 -2.26 -18.43
N PHE A 191 3.75 -2.08 -18.21
CA PHE A 191 3.09 -0.79 -18.33
C PHE A 191 2.28 -0.50 -17.09
N PHE A 192 2.12 0.77 -16.77
CA PHE A 192 1.14 1.23 -15.79
C PHE A 192 0.31 2.38 -16.35
N ARG A 193 -0.88 2.58 -15.78
CA ARG A 193 -1.68 3.80 -15.98
C ARG A 193 -2.45 4.13 -14.72
N PHE A 194 -2.84 5.39 -14.58
CA PHE A 194 -3.74 5.83 -13.53
C PHE A 194 -5.14 6.11 -14.08
N ILE A 195 -6.15 5.61 -13.36
CA ILE A 195 -7.57 5.87 -13.64
C ILE A 195 -8.25 6.35 -12.37
N SER A 196 -9.06 7.39 -12.48
CA SER A 196 -9.99 7.88 -11.46
C SER A 196 -11.28 8.32 -12.14
N SER A 197 -12.21 8.92 -11.38
CA SER A 197 -13.45 9.47 -11.94
C SER A 197 -13.24 10.64 -12.92
N SER A 198 -12.11 11.36 -12.82
CA SER A 198 -11.84 12.57 -13.62
C SER A 198 -10.56 12.51 -14.45
N VAL A 199 -9.66 11.57 -14.15
CA VAL A 199 -8.35 11.45 -14.82
C VAL A 199 -8.16 10.03 -15.32
N ARG A 200 -7.70 9.91 -16.57
CA ARG A 200 -7.22 8.66 -17.16
C ARG A 200 -5.93 8.97 -17.92
N THR A 201 -4.82 8.40 -17.47
CA THR A 201 -3.55 8.56 -18.17
C THR A 201 -3.43 7.53 -19.30
N GLU A 202 -2.56 7.82 -20.25
CA GLU A 202 -2.07 6.81 -21.18
C GLU A 202 -1.27 5.73 -20.43
N TRP A 203 -1.08 4.59 -21.10
CA TRP A 203 -0.16 3.57 -20.63
C TRP A 203 1.27 4.08 -20.75
N MET A 204 1.99 4.10 -19.63
CA MET A 204 3.41 4.41 -19.57
C MET A 204 4.18 3.12 -19.32
N GLU A 205 5.26 2.92 -20.06
CA GLU A 205 6.14 1.78 -19.86
C GLU A 205 7.06 2.03 -18.66
N PHE A 206 7.41 0.96 -17.94
CA PHE A 206 8.41 1.01 -16.90
C PHE A 206 9.24 -0.27 -16.84
N THR A 207 10.48 -0.13 -16.36
CA THR A 207 11.36 -1.25 -16.01
C THR A 207 11.59 -1.30 -14.50
N VAL A 208 12.08 -2.44 -14.04
CA VAL A 208 12.58 -2.62 -12.68
C VAL A 208 14.08 -2.83 -12.76
N GLU A 209 14.84 -1.86 -12.27
CA GLU A 209 16.31 -1.88 -12.27
C GLU A 209 16.79 -1.75 -10.83
N GLU A 210 17.48 -2.77 -10.30
CA GLU A 210 17.97 -2.79 -8.91
C GLU A 210 16.88 -2.39 -7.89
N ASP A 211 15.69 -2.98 -8.02
CA ASP A 211 14.49 -2.69 -7.22
C ASP A 211 13.95 -1.24 -7.32
N ARG A 212 14.36 -0.48 -8.34
CA ARG A 212 13.81 0.85 -8.64
C ARG A 212 12.91 0.82 -9.86
N ILE A 213 11.85 1.63 -9.82
CA ILE A 213 10.99 1.85 -10.98
C ILE A 213 11.62 2.92 -11.86
N VAL A 214 11.87 2.58 -13.13
CA VAL A 214 12.32 3.53 -14.15
C VAL A 214 11.22 3.64 -15.20
N VAL A 215 10.62 4.83 -15.30
CA VAL A 215 9.59 5.11 -16.31
C VAL A 215 10.28 5.42 -17.63
N ILE A 216 9.92 4.70 -18.69
CA ILE A 216 10.45 4.91 -20.04
C ILE A 216 9.60 5.98 -20.73
N ALA A 217 10.26 7.05 -21.18
CA ALA A 217 9.65 8.17 -21.90
C ALA A 217 9.37 7.84 -23.37
#